data_AF-A0A453E773-F1
#
_entry.id   AF-A0A453E773-F1
#
_cell.length_a   1.000
_cell.length_b   1.000
_cell.length_c   1.000
_cell.angle_alpha   90.00
_cell.angle_beta   90.00
_cell.angle_gamma   90.00
#
_symmetry.space_group_name_H-M   'P 1'
#
loop_
_entity.id
_entity.type
_entity.pdbx_description
1 polymer ?
#
loop_
_entity_poly.entity_id
_entity_poly.type
_entity_poly.pdbx_seq_one_letter_code
_entity_poly.pdbx_strand_id
1 'polypeptide(L)'
;MALSTANNIFSTLNRYSKLTGLVVCERRCDSVGIPALSSSLNLSLGRIKQSFVLTDRHLPDMPIVYASDAFLSLTGKDFCCSNHLTYPGYSREEILGCNCRFLNGPGTSAEVLEEINQHICREEACTVHLLNYRKDGSTFRDLLHVSPIRNSSGKVAF
;
A
#
# COMPACT_ATOMS: atom_id res chain seq x y z
N MET A 1 -11.90 -18.48 31.98
CA MET A 1 -11.95 -19.57 30.97
C MET A 1 -11.74 -19.11 29.52
N ALA A 2 -12.01 -17.85 29.14
CA ALA A 2 -11.75 -17.37 27.77
C ALA A 2 -10.26 -17.16 27.43
N LEU A 3 -9.43 -16.81 28.42
CA LEU A 3 -8.00 -16.51 28.23
C LEU A 3 -7.16 -17.76 27.90
N SER A 4 -7.52 -18.92 28.46
CA SER A 4 -6.82 -20.18 28.21
C SER A 4 -7.07 -20.71 26.79
N THR A 5 -8.25 -20.47 26.24
CA THR A 5 -8.61 -20.89 24.88
C THR A 5 -7.84 -20.08 23.82
N ALA A 6 -7.69 -18.77 24.04
CA ALA A 6 -6.93 -17.90 23.14
C ALA A 6 -5.44 -18.31 23.05
N ASN A 7 -4.83 -18.64 24.18
CA ASN A 7 -3.43 -19.08 24.23
C ASN A 7 -3.20 -20.44 23.52
N ASN A 8 -4.19 -21.33 23.56
CA ASN A 8 -4.13 -22.63 22.86
C ASN A 8 -4.28 -22.50 21.34
N ILE A 9 -5.09 -21.55 20.88
CA ILE A 9 -5.21 -21.24 19.45
C ILE A 9 -3.88 -20.65 18.97
N PHE A 10 -3.31 -19.72 19.73
CA PHE A 10 -2.05 -19.07 19.37
C PHE A 10 -0.89 -20.06 19.28
N SER A 11 -0.76 -20.97 20.25
CA SER A 11 0.28 -22.00 20.23
C SER A 11 0.13 -22.96 19.05
N THR A 12 -1.11 -23.29 18.66
CA THR A 12 -1.40 -24.13 17.51
C THR A 12 -1.03 -23.43 16.19
N LEU A 13 -1.40 -22.15 16.06
CA LEU A 13 -1.08 -21.33 14.89
C LEU A 13 0.43 -21.10 14.75
N ASN A 14 1.14 -20.85 15.86
CA ASN A 14 2.60 -20.74 15.86
C ASN A 14 3.30 -22.05 15.45
N ARG A 15 2.71 -23.21 15.80
CA ARG A 15 3.21 -24.50 15.35
C ARG A 15 3.00 -24.70 13.85
N TYR A 16 1.86 -24.27 13.32
CA TYR A 16 1.55 -24.33 11.89
C TYR A 16 2.46 -23.38 11.08
N SER A 17 2.69 -22.18 11.60
CA SER A 17 3.61 -21.16 11.07
C SER A 17 5.02 -21.70 10.80
N LYS A 18 5.58 -22.44 11.77
CA LYS A 18 6.91 -23.08 11.64
C LYS A 18 6.95 -24.16 10.56
N LEU A 19 5.82 -24.78 10.24
CA LEU A 19 5.72 -25.84 9.24
C LEU A 19 5.46 -25.30 7.83
N THR A 20 4.78 -24.16 7.70
CA THR A 20 4.40 -23.58 6.41
C THR A 20 5.23 -22.38 5.99
N GLY A 21 6.10 -21.87 6.86
CA GLY A 21 6.86 -20.63 6.63
C GLY A 21 6.02 -19.35 6.68
N LEU A 22 4.74 -19.45 7.04
CA LEU A 22 3.83 -18.31 7.18
C LEU A 22 3.96 -17.74 8.59
N VAL A 23 4.52 -16.55 8.77
CA VAL A 23 4.72 -15.92 10.08
C VAL A 23 3.37 -15.53 10.71
N VAL A 24 3.06 -16.04 11.90
CA VAL A 24 1.91 -15.58 12.69
C VAL A 24 2.37 -14.43 13.58
N CYS A 25 1.87 -13.22 13.34
CA CYS A 25 2.19 -12.05 14.15
C CYS A 25 1.28 -11.99 15.40
N GLU A 26 1.85 -11.79 16.60
CA GLU A 26 1.09 -11.52 17.84
C GLU A 26 0.40 -10.16 17.84
N ARG A 27 0.85 -9.25 16.97
CA ARG A 27 0.08 -8.05 16.71
C ARG A 27 -1.23 -8.52 16.11
N ARG A 28 -2.34 -8.36 16.87
CA ARG A 28 -3.56 -7.93 16.20
C ARG A 28 -3.08 -6.84 15.25
N CYS A 29 -3.20 -7.06 13.95
CA CYS A 29 -3.29 -5.92 13.07
C CYS A 29 -4.38 -5.10 13.75
N ASP A 30 -4.01 -4.00 14.38
CA ASP A 30 -4.94 -2.91 14.55
C ASP A 30 -5.22 -2.51 13.10
N SER A 31 -6.09 -3.29 12.44
CA SER A 31 -6.83 -2.84 11.32
C SER A 31 -7.64 -1.71 11.93
N VAL A 32 -7.03 -0.53 12.00
CA VAL A 32 -7.74 0.72 11.73
C VAL A 32 -8.70 0.29 10.63
N GLY A 33 -9.98 0.22 10.96
CA GLY A 33 -10.95 -0.55 10.18
C GLY A 33 -11.06 0.06 8.80
N ILE A 34 -10.15 -0.32 7.89
CA ILE A 34 -10.11 0.17 6.53
C ILE A 34 -11.43 -0.29 5.95
N PRO A 35 -12.33 0.65 5.58
CA PRO A 35 -13.61 0.28 5.01
C PRO A 35 -13.34 -0.61 3.80
N ALA A 36 -13.83 -1.85 3.86
CA ALA A 36 -13.66 -2.76 2.75
C ALA A 36 -14.38 -2.18 1.52
N LEU A 37 -13.65 -2.01 0.43
CA LEU A 37 -14.25 -1.62 -0.85
C LEU A 37 -15.28 -2.66 -1.28
N SER A 38 -16.35 -2.21 -1.95
CA SER A 38 -17.35 -3.13 -2.46
C SER A 38 -16.73 -4.14 -3.42
N SER A 39 -17.25 -5.36 -3.44
CA SER A 39 -16.76 -6.42 -4.33
C SER A 39 -16.84 -6.00 -5.81
N SER A 40 -17.89 -5.29 -6.20
CA SER A 40 -18.07 -4.77 -7.56
C SER A 40 -16.99 -3.75 -7.94
N LEU A 41 -16.62 -2.87 -7.01
CA LEU A 41 -15.58 -1.87 -7.23
C LEU A 41 -14.20 -2.54 -7.30
N ASN A 42 -13.88 -3.45 -6.37
CA ASN A 42 -12.65 -4.24 -6.41
C ASN A 42 -12.48 -5.01 -7.73
N LEU A 43 -13.52 -5.70 -8.19
CA LEU A 43 -13.50 -6.41 -9.47
C LEU A 43 -13.29 -5.48 -10.67
N SER A 44 -13.85 -4.27 -10.60
CA SER A 44 -13.72 -3.28 -11.67
C SER A 44 -12.31 -2.71 -11.74
N LEU A 45 -11.74 -2.34 -10.58
CA LEU A 45 -10.37 -1.86 -10.47
C LEU A 45 -9.34 -2.93 -10.86
N GLY A 46 -9.59 -4.20 -10.57
CA GLY A 46 -8.70 -5.32 -10.95
C GLY A 46 -8.55 -5.54 -12.46
N ARG A 47 -9.42 -4.93 -13.29
CA ARG A 47 -9.31 -4.97 -14.75
C ARG A 47 -8.31 -3.95 -15.29
N ILE A 48 -8.01 -2.90 -14.52
CA ILE A 48 -7.06 -1.86 -14.90
C ILE A 48 -5.65 -2.43 -14.76
N LYS A 49 -4.85 -2.35 -15.84
CA LYS A 49 -3.50 -2.94 -15.90
C LYS A 49 -2.38 -1.95 -15.62
N GLN A 50 -2.72 -0.69 -15.33
CA GLN A 50 -1.77 0.34 -14.94
C GLN A 50 -1.43 0.24 -13.45
N SER A 51 -0.26 0.77 -13.06
CA SER A 51 0.14 0.90 -11.65
C SER A 51 -0.57 2.08 -11.01
N PHE A 52 -1.41 1.80 -10.02
CA PHE A 52 -2.08 2.80 -9.20
C PHE A 52 -2.44 2.24 -7.81
N VAL A 53 -2.73 3.18 -6.90
CA VAL A 53 -3.32 2.96 -5.58
C VAL A 53 -4.52 3.88 -5.41
N LEU A 54 -5.44 3.51 -4.53
CA LEU A 54 -6.45 4.41 -3.98
C LEU A 54 -6.14 4.67 -2.52
N THR A 55 -6.26 5.93 -2.10
CA THR A 55 -6.06 6.36 -0.72
C THR A 55 -7.34 6.97 -0.17
N ASP A 56 -7.61 6.83 1.11
CA ASP A 56 -8.80 7.43 1.73
C ASP A 56 -8.41 8.66 2.57
N ARG A 57 -8.69 9.86 2.05
CA ARG A 57 -8.41 11.14 2.73
C ARG A 57 -9.21 11.35 4.01
N HIS A 58 -10.32 10.64 4.21
CA HIS A 58 -11.15 10.76 5.41
C HIS A 58 -10.63 9.93 6.58
N LEU A 59 -9.66 9.04 6.32
CA LEU A 59 -8.98 8.27 7.36
C LEU A 59 -7.69 8.95 7.81
N PRO A 60 -7.28 8.77 9.08
CA PRO A 60 -6.02 9.29 9.58
C PRO A 60 -4.85 8.81 8.71
N ASP A 61 -3.96 9.75 8.38
CA ASP A 61 -2.74 9.48 7.60
C ASP A 61 -2.95 9.13 6.11
N MET A 62 -4.17 9.25 5.59
CA MET A 62 -4.51 9.01 4.18
C MET A 62 -3.98 7.65 3.67
N PRO A 63 -4.42 6.53 4.27
CA PRO A 63 -3.90 5.20 4.01
C PRO A 63 -4.34 4.68 2.65
N ILE A 64 -3.54 3.78 2.07
CA ILE A 64 -3.91 3.00 0.89
C ILE A 64 -5.06 2.05 1.25
N VAL A 65 -6.16 2.15 0.50
CA VAL A 65 -7.34 1.27 0.62
C VAL A 65 -7.47 0.30 -0.55
N TYR A 66 -6.73 0.53 -1.64
CA TYR A 66 -6.57 -0.39 -2.76
C TYR A 66 -5.21 -0.24 -3.41
N ALA A 67 -4.64 -1.37 -3.83
CA ALA A 67 -3.44 -1.40 -4.65
C ALA A 67 -3.61 -2.37 -5.81
N SER A 68 -3.36 -1.85 -7.02
CA SER A 68 -3.32 -2.65 -8.25
C SER A 68 -2.19 -3.68 -8.21
N ASP A 69 -2.36 -4.80 -8.92
CA ASP A 69 -1.28 -5.80 -9.06
C ASP A 69 -0.04 -5.20 -9.72
N ALA A 70 -0.21 -4.30 -10.69
CA ALA A 70 0.90 -3.60 -11.34
C ALA A 70 1.70 -2.72 -10.36
N PHE A 71 1.04 -2.09 -9.38
CA PHE A 71 1.74 -1.35 -8.32
C PHE A 71 2.55 -2.27 -7.41
N LEU A 72 1.98 -3.43 -7.03
CA LEU A 72 2.69 -4.45 -6.25
C LEU A 72 3.92 -4.98 -7.02
N SER A 73 3.79 -5.22 -8.32
CA SER A 73 4.90 -5.63 -9.17
C SER A 73 5.95 -4.54 -9.37
N LEU A 74 5.55 -3.26 -9.47
CA LEU A 74 6.47 -2.13 -9.64
C LEU A 74 7.32 -1.86 -8.39
N THR A 75 6.66 -1.91 -7.23
CA THR A 75 7.27 -1.68 -5.91
C THR A 75 7.96 -2.93 -5.36
N GLY A 76 7.60 -4.09 -5.91
CA GLY A 76 8.30 -5.36 -5.84
C GLY A 76 9.28 -5.58 -7.00
N LYS A 77 9.91 -6.75 -7.02
CA LYS A 77 10.82 -7.14 -8.10
C LYS A 77 10.01 -7.85 -9.18
N ASP A 78 9.85 -7.22 -10.34
CA ASP A 78 9.76 -7.88 -11.65
C ASP A 78 9.88 -6.81 -12.74
N PHE A 79 11.10 -6.57 -13.24
CA PHE A 79 11.36 -6.29 -14.67
C PHE A 79 12.84 -6.07 -14.99
N CYS A 80 13.72 -5.82 -14.01
CA CYS A 80 15.10 -5.47 -14.35
C CYS A 80 16.07 -5.79 -13.22
N CYS A 81 16.56 -7.03 -13.13
CA CYS A 81 17.86 -7.34 -12.52
C CYS A 81 18.26 -8.76 -12.92
N SER A 82 19.34 -8.86 -13.70
CA SER A 82 19.93 -10.06 -14.30
C SER A 82 20.42 -11.13 -13.30
N ASN A 83 20.12 -11.00 -12.00
CA ASN A 83 20.73 -11.81 -10.95
C ASN A 83 19.63 -12.48 -10.12
N HIS A 84 19.67 -13.81 -10.16
CA HIS A 84 18.71 -14.81 -9.69
C HIS A 84 18.59 -14.88 -8.15
N LEU A 85 18.35 -13.75 -7.49
CA LEU A 85 18.03 -13.66 -6.06
C LEU A 85 16.68 -12.96 -5.90
N THR A 86 15.65 -13.73 -5.61
CA THR A 86 14.27 -13.27 -5.46
C THR A 86 14.07 -12.71 -4.06
N TYR A 87 14.00 -11.39 -3.93
CA TYR A 87 13.49 -10.76 -2.72
C TYR A 87 11.98 -10.59 -2.88
N PRO A 88 11.14 -11.04 -1.93
CA PRO A 88 9.71 -10.84 -2.03
C PRO A 88 9.41 -9.34 -2.01
N GLY A 89 8.66 -8.85 -2.99
CA GLY A 89 8.17 -7.47 -3.04
C GLY A 89 7.24 -7.13 -1.88
N TYR A 90 6.67 -5.93 -1.92
CA TYR A 90 5.59 -5.59 -0.98
C TYR A 90 4.38 -6.48 -1.27
N SER A 91 3.87 -7.17 -0.25
CA SER A 91 2.59 -7.86 -0.33
C SER A 91 1.45 -6.86 -0.15
N ARG A 92 0.25 -7.23 -0.60
CA ARG A 92 -0.94 -6.40 -0.43
C ARG A 92 -1.23 -6.14 1.05
N GLU A 93 -1.04 -7.15 1.88
CA GLU A 93 -1.24 -7.11 3.32
C GLU A 93 -0.25 -6.18 4.04
N GLU A 94 0.95 -5.99 3.48
CA GLU A 94 1.95 -5.08 4.04
C GLU A 94 1.66 -3.61 3.76
N ILE A 95 0.96 -3.29 2.66
CA ILE A 95 0.77 -1.90 2.20
C ILE A 95 -0.64 -1.35 2.41
N LEU A 96 -1.65 -2.22 2.48
CA LEU A 96 -3.00 -1.78 2.80
C LEU A 96 -3.02 -1.21 4.22
N GLY A 97 -3.58 -0.01 4.37
CA GLY A 97 -3.56 0.72 5.63
C GLY A 97 -2.31 1.59 5.84
N CYS A 98 -1.31 1.52 4.96
CA CYS A 98 -0.13 2.38 5.02
C CYS A 98 -0.29 3.60 4.11
N ASN A 99 0.33 4.72 4.49
CA ASN A 99 0.52 5.85 3.59
C ASN A 99 1.64 5.54 2.57
N CYS A 100 1.49 5.98 1.32
CA CYS A 100 2.46 5.74 0.23
C CYS A 100 3.89 6.21 0.51
N ARG A 101 4.13 7.07 1.52
CA ARG A 101 5.46 7.56 1.88
C ARG A 101 6.45 6.48 2.28
N PHE A 102 6.03 5.22 2.47
CA PHE A 102 6.96 4.10 2.64
C PHE A 102 7.89 3.90 1.44
N LEU A 103 7.53 4.43 0.25
CA LEU A 103 8.38 4.45 -0.95
C LEU A 103 9.41 5.58 -0.95
N ASN A 104 9.36 6.50 0.02
CA ASN A 104 10.33 7.58 0.13
C ASN A 104 11.66 7.06 0.70
N GLY A 105 12.75 7.73 0.35
CA GLY A 105 14.06 7.43 0.91
C GLY A 105 15.00 8.63 0.85
N PRO A 106 16.30 8.44 1.12
CA PRO A 106 17.25 9.54 1.33
C PRO A 106 17.38 10.53 0.17
N GLY A 107 17.16 10.08 -1.08
CA GLY A 107 17.21 10.91 -2.29
C GLY A 107 15.86 11.44 -2.75
N THR A 108 14.77 11.19 -2.02
CA THR A 108 13.45 11.74 -2.34
C THR A 108 13.41 13.23 -1.99
N SER A 109 13.08 14.08 -2.97
CA SER A 109 13.05 15.53 -2.77
C SER A 109 11.92 15.96 -1.83
N ALA A 110 12.28 16.63 -0.73
CA ALA A 110 11.31 17.21 0.20
C ALA A 110 10.46 18.32 -0.44
N GLU A 111 11.03 19.08 -1.38
CA GLU A 111 10.30 20.14 -2.11
C GLU A 111 9.18 19.55 -2.96
N VAL A 112 9.44 18.44 -3.66
CA VAL A 112 8.43 17.74 -4.48
C VAL A 112 7.35 17.12 -3.59
N LEU A 113 7.73 16.57 -2.43
CA LEU A 113 6.75 16.04 -1.46
C LEU A 113 5.83 17.15 -0.94
N GLU A 114 6.38 18.33 -0.66
CA GLU A 114 5.62 19.50 -0.23
C GLU A 114 4.68 20.00 -1.34
N GLU A 115 5.13 20.01 -2.60
CA GLU A 115 4.28 20.33 -3.75
C GLU A 115 3.08 19.38 -3.86
N ILE A 116 3.31 18.06 -3.73
CA ILE A 116 2.24 17.06 -3.69
C ILE A 116 1.25 17.36 -2.55
N ASN A 117 1.76 17.60 -1.34
CA ASN A 117 0.92 17.89 -0.17
C ASN A 117 0.05 19.14 -0.38
N GLN A 118 0.59 20.19 -1.00
CA GLN A 118 -0.17 21.41 -1.29
C GLN A 118 -1.33 21.14 -2.25
N HIS A 119 -1.11 20.34 -3.30
CA HIS A 119 -2.16 19.97 -4.25
C HIS A 119 -3.22 19.07 -3.60
N ILE A 120 -2.81 18.12 -2.75
CA ILE A 120 -3.74 17.31 -1.95
C ILE A 120 -4.59 18.19 -1.03
N CYS A 121 -4.00 19.19 -0.38
CA CYS A 121 -4.72 20.14 0.48
C CYS A 121 -5.72 21.01 -0.29
N ARG A 122 -5.41 21.35 -1.55
CA ARG A 122 -6.28 22.13 -2.43
C ARG A 122 -7.31 21.29 -3.20
N GLU A 123 -7.24 19.96 -3.08
CA GLU A 123 -8.02 19.03 -3.89
C GLU A 123 -7.84 19.24 -5.40
N GLU A 124 -6.59 19.49 -5.81
CA GLU A 124 -6.16 19.71 -7.19
C GLU A 124 -5.28 18.56 -7.67
N ALA A 125 -5.30 18.28 -8.97
CA ALA A 125 -4.45 17.26 -9.56
C ALA A 125 -3.02 17.80 -9.80
N CYS A 126 -2.01 16.96 -9.65
CA CYS A 126 -0.63 17.29 -9.99
C CYS A 126 0.08 16.11 -10.67
N THR A 127 1.17 16.43 -11.37
CA THR A 127 2.07 15.42 -11.96
C THR A 127 3.50 15.83 -11.68
N VAL A 128 4.27 14.98 -11.01
CA VAL A 128 5.64 15.29 -10.58
C VAL A 128 6.58 14.14 -10.85
N HIS A 129 7.88 14.44 -10.92
CA HIS A 129 8.94 13.43 -10.94
C HIS A 129 9.45 13.19 -9.53
N LEU A 130 9.32 11.96 -9.04
CA LEU A 130 9.72 11.57 -7.68
C LEU A 130 10.73 10.42 -7.73
N LEU A 131 11.72 10.43 -6.84
CA LEU A 131 12.59 9.28 -6.62
C LEU A 131 11.95 8.38 -5.55
N ASN A 132 11.66 7.13 -5.91
CA ASN A 132 11.08 6.13 -5.02
C ASN A 132 12.03 4.96 -4.81
N TYR A 133 11.82 4.25 -3.71
CA TYR A 133 12.62 3.12 -3.25
C TYR A 133 11.73 1.88 -3.16
N ARG A 134 12.22 0.78 -3.73
CA ARG A 134 11.60 -0.54 -3.59
C ARG A 134 11.95 -1.16 -2.26
N LYS A 135 11.27 -2.26 -1.94
CA LYS A 135 11.51 -3.03 -0.71
C LYS A 135 12.96 -3.53 -0.57
N ASP A 136 13.64 -3.78 -1.68
CA ASP A 136 15.05 -4.20 -1.71
C ASP A 136 16.04 -3.01 -1.61
N GLY A 137 15.54 -1.78 -1.50
CA GLY A 137 16.32 -0.55 -1.46
C GLY A 137 16.72 0.01 -2.82
N SER A 138 16.43 -0.69 -3.93
CA SER A 138 16.69 -0.17 -5.28
C SER A 138 15.79 1.02 -5.59
N THR A 139 16.29 1.95 -6.40
CA THR A 139 15.54 3.17 -6.74
C THR A 139 14.82 3.09 -8.08
N PHE A 140 13.80 3.91 -8.25
CA PHE A 140 13.21 4.22 -9.55
C PHE A 140 12.69 5.65 -9.59
N ARG A 141 12.65 6.21 -10.80
CA ARG A 141 11.96 7.48 -11.06
C ARG A 141 10.50 7.18 -11.30
N ASP A 142 9.65 7.71 -10.44
CA ASP A 142 8.20 7.68 -10.59
C ASP A 142 7.73 8.98 -11.25
N LEU A 143 7.00 8.87 -12.36
CA LEU A 143 6.23 9.99 -12.91
C LEU A 143 4.85 9.91 -12.26
N LEU A 144 4.77 10.45 -11.04
CA LEU A 144 3.62 10.32 -10.17
C LEU A 144 2.54 11.31 -10.57
N HIS A 145 1.37 10.79 -10.90
CA HIS A 145 0.15 11.58 -11.07
C HIS A 145 -0.77 11.38 -9.87
N VAL A 146 -1.18 12.48 -9.23
CA VAL A 146 -2.13 12.48 -8.11
C VAL A 146 -3.35 13.27 -8.54
N SER A 147 -4.55 12.70 -8.34
CA SER A 147 -5.81 13.36 -8.73
C SER A 147 -6.94 12.92 -7.80
N PRO A 148 -7.76 13.86 -7.29
CA PRO A 148 -8.87 13.53 -6.42
C PRO A 148 -10.00 12.83 -7.19
N ILE A 149 -10.56 11.78 -6.61
CA ILE A 149 -11.74 11.10 -7.13
C ILE A 149 -12.96 11.64 -6.39
N ARG A 150 -13.87 12.26 -7.13
CA ARG A 150 -15.09 12.87 -6.57
C ARG A 150 -16.28 11.94 -6.70
N ASN A 151 -17.15 11.91 -5.69
CA ASN A 151 -18.43 11.21 -5.76
C ASN A 151 -19.47 12.04 -6.54
N SER A 152 -20.70 11.53 -6.66
CA SER A 152 -21.80 12.21 -7.36
C SER A 152 -22.19 13.57 -6.78
N SER A 153 -21.83 13.86 -5.53
CA SER A 153 -22.07 15.16 -4.89
C SER A 153 -20.96 16.19 -5.16
N GLY A 154 -19.90 15.79 -5.88
CA GLY A 154 -18.73 16.63 -6.15
C GLY A 154 -17.70 16.66 -5.01
N LYS A 155 -17.96 15.97 -3.89
CA LYS A 155 -17.02 15.84 -2.77
C LYS A 155 -15.96 14.78 -3.07
N VAL A 156 -14.72 15.03 -2.64
CA VAL A 156 -13.62 14.06 -2.73
C VAL A 156 -13.95 12.83 -1.90
N ALA A 157 -13.91 11.67 -2.55
CA ALA A 157 -14.11 10.36 -1.94
C ALA A 157 -12.77 9.64 -1.72
N PHE A 158 -11.82 9.79 -2.66
CA PHE A 158 -10.46 9.25 -2.60
C PHE A 158 -9.45 10.27 -3.14
#